data_AF-A0A3Q0SWT7-F1
#
_entry.id   AF-A0A3Q0SWT7-F1
#
_cell.length_a   1.000
_cell.length_b   1.000
_cell.length_c   1.000
_cell.angle_alpha   90.00
_cell.angle_beta   90.00
_cell.angle_gamma   90.00
#
_symmetry.space_group_name_H-M   'P 1'
#
loop_
_entity.id
_entity.type
_entity.pdbx_description
1 polymer ?
#
loop_
_entity_poly.entity_id
_entity_poly.type
_entity_poly.pdbx_seq_one_letter_code
_entity_poly.pdbx_strand_id
1 'polypeptide(L)'
;SFQVLCRDSVTGTRYYWEVDWRGTEIDVAVTYRGIHRKGNANECSLGWNDKSWSLYCSDSKFSFVHNNKSKDIAGPVSPRIGVYLDHAAGTLAFYSVSDNMRLLHRIQTTFTEPLYP
;
A
#
# COMPACT_ATOMS: atom_id res chain seq x y z
N SER A 1 -15.18 8.42 1.94
CA SER A 1 -14.37 7.19 2.10
C SER A 1 -13.77 7.17 3.51
N PHE A 2 -13.50 5.97 4.06
CA PHE A 2 -12.77 5.82 5.33
C PHE A 2 -11.29 5.63 5.02
N GLN A 3 -10.52 6.72 5.02
CA GLN A 3 -9.08 6.71 4.74
C GLN A 3 -8.37 7.67 5.70
N VAL A 4 -7.14 7.34 6.05
CA VAL A 4 -6.24 8.19 6.83
C VAL A 4 -4.86 8.13 6.20
N LEU A 5 -4.13 9.24 6.24
CA LEU A 5 -2.72 9.29 5.86
C LEU A 5 -1.90 9.59 7.10
N CYS A 6 -0.70 9.02 7.17
CA CYS A 6 0.32 9.44 8.10
C CYS A 6 0.67 10.93 7.87
N ARG A 7 1.05 11.60 8.96
CA ARG A 7 1.44 13.02 8.93
C ARG A 7 2.74 13.23 8.16
N ASP A 8 3.70 12.33 8.38
CA ASP A 8 5.05 12.43 7.85
C ASP A 8 5.16 11.60 6.57
N SER A 9 5.86 12.16 5.58
CA SER A 9 6.16 11.47 4.34
C SER A 9 7.42 10.63 4.46
N VAL A 10 7.44 9.50 3.79
CA VAL A 10 8.64 8.68 3.58
C VAL A 10 9.38 9.19 2.34
N THR A 11 10.57 9.77 2.55
CA THR A 11 11.41 10.40 1.52
C THR A 11 12.86 9.98 1.69
N GLY A 12 13.60 9.69 0.62
CA GLY A 12 15.01 9.32 0.70
C GLY A 12 15.29 7.90 0.20
N THR A 13 16.20 7.17 0.84
CA THR A 13 16.59 5.84 0.34
C THR A 13 15.61 4.77 0.79
N ARG A 14 15.66 4.31 2.04
CA ARG A 14 14.93 3.09 2.46
C ARG A 14 14.15 3.26 3.75
N TYR A 15 12.90 2.81 3.71
CA TYR A 15 12.00 2.77 4.85
C TYR A 15 11.31 1.41 4.94
N TYR A 16 11.09 0.98 6.17
CA TYR A 16 10.29 -0.20 6.47
C TYR A 16 9.36 0.12 7.65
N TRP A 17 8.11 -0.29 7.54
CA TRP A 17 7.15 -0.24 8.65
C TRP A 17 6.19 -1.42 8.56
N GLU A 18 5.53 -1.70 9.68
CA GLU A 18 4.54 -2.76 9.81
C GLU A 18 3.18 -2.17 10.19
N VAL A 19 2.13 -2.75 9.65
CA VAL A 19 0.74 -2.42 9.97
C VAL A 19 0.08 -3.65 10.57
N ASP A 20 -0.16 -3.61 11.88
CA ASP A 20 -1.02 -4.57 12.56
C ASP A 20 -2.48 -4.26 12.25
N TRP A 21 -3.26 -5.27 11.91
CA TRP A 21 -4.67 -5.11 11.58
C TRP A 21 -5.53 -6.22 12.16
N ARG A 22 -6.81 -5.89 12.38
CA ARG A 22 -7.87 -6.79 12.87
C ARG A 22 -9.17 -6.39 12.18
N GLY A 23 -10.08 -7.35 12.04
CA GLY A 23 -11.35 -7.16 11.32
C GLY A 23 -11.36 -7.93 10.01
N THR A 24 -12.33 -7.65 9.14
CA THR A 24 -12.57 -8.44 7.92
C THR A 24 -11.72 -8.01 6.75
N GLU A 25 -11.37 -6.73 6.65
CA GLU A 25 -10.59 -6.16 5.56
C GLU A 25 -9.96 -4.80 5.89
N ILE A 26 -8.82 -4.50 5.26
CA ILE A 26 -8.19 -3.18 5.24
C ILE A 26 -7.49 -2.92 3.90
N ASP A 27 -7.20 -1.65 3.62
CA ASP A 27 -6.24 -1.23 2.59
C ASP A 27 -4.97 -0.72 3.27
N VAL A 28 -3.82 -1.28 2.91
CA VAL A 28 -2.50 -0.76 3.27
C VAL A 28 -1.91 -0.08 2.05
N ALA A 29 -1.73 1.23 2.09
CA ALA A 29 -1.35 1.99 0.90
C ALA A 29 -0.20 2.95 1.14
N VAL A 30 0.33 3.46 0.03
CA VAL A 30 1.10 4.71 -0.01
C VAL A 30 0.55 5.59 -1.12
N THR A 31 0.61 6.90 -0.93
CA THR A 31 0.11 7.86 -1.93
C THR A 31 0.91 9.15 -1.96
N TYR A 32 0.90 9.84 -3.10
CA TYR A 32 1.33 11.22 -3.17
C TYR A 32 0.34 12.15 -2.46
N ARG A 33 0.85 13.28 -1.97
CA ARG A 33 0.04 14.28 -1.25
C ARG A 33 -1.14 14.82 -2.07
N GLY A 34 -0.98 14.87 -3.39
CA GLY A 34 -1.93 15.43 -4.33
C GLY A 34 -3.11 14.54 -4.71
N ILE A 35 -3.36 13.44 -3.98
CA ILE A 35 -4.58 12.63 -4.16
C ILE A 35 -5.84 13.46 -3.86
N HIS A 36 -6.91 13.24 -4.63
CA HIS A 36 -8.20 13.86 -4.32
C HIS A 36 -8.74 13.26 -3.02
N ARG A 37 -9.33 14.11 -2.15
CA ARG A 37 -9.79 13.67 -0.81
C ARG A 37 -11.28 13.91 -0.56
N LYS A 38 -12.02 14.40 -1.55
CA LYS A 38 -13.44 14.76 -1.41
C LYS A 38 -14.26 14.12 -2.51
N GLY A 39 -15.31 13.42 -2.12
CA GLY A 39 -16.22 12.73 -3.02
C GLY A 39 -16.15 11.22 -2.90
N ASN A 40 -16.91 10.54 -3.75
CA ASN A 40 -17.04 9.08 -3.78
C ASN A 40 -16.52 8.46 -5.09
N ALA A 41 -15.79 9.25 -5.90
CA ALA A 41 -15.22 8.78 -7.16
C ALA A 41 -13.91 8.02 -6.90
N ASN A 42 -13.49 7.21 -7.88
CA ASN A 42 -12.23 6.44 -7.84
C ASN A 42 -11.00 7.32 -7.58
N GLU A 43 -11.02 8.57 -8.05
CA GLU A 43 -9.95 9.55 -7.81
C GLU A 43 -9.67 9.81 -6.32
N CYS A 44 -10.64 9.54 -5.44
CA CYS A 44 -10.53 9.69 -4.00
C CYS A 44 -10.22 8.39 -3.25
N SER A 45 -10.12 7.25 -3.95
CA SER A 45 -9.90 5.93 -3.36
C SER A 45 -8.47 5.46 -3.57
N LEU A 46 -7.79 5.05 -2.49
CA LEU A 46 -6.43 4.51 -2.56
C LEU A 46 -6.37 3.31 -3.53
N GLY A 47 -5.34 3.29 -4.39
CA GLY A 47 -5.16 2.33 -5.47
C GLY A 47 -5.99 2.60 -6.73
N TRP A 48 -7.12 3.30 -6.64
CA TRP A 48 -8.03 3.55 -7.78
C TRP A 48 -7.69 4.84 -8.56
N ASN A 49 -6.44 5.27 -8.46
CA ASN A 49 -5.87 6.39 -9.19
C ASN A 49 -4.37 6.13 -9.46
N ASP A 50 -3.75 7.01 -10.24
CA ASP A 50 -2.33 6.95 -10.61
C ASP A 50 -1.38 7.51 -9.53
N LYS A 51 -1.92 8.06 -8.44
CA LYS A 51 -1.16 8.67 -7.33
C LYS A 51 -1.04 7.78 -6.10
N SER A 52 -1.56 6.56 -6.14
CA SER A 52 -1.58 5.67 -4.99
C SER A 52 -1.41 4.20 -5.38
N TRP A 53 -0.81 3.45 -4.46
CA TRP A 53 -0.60 2.01 -4.54
C TRP A 53 -1.13 1.39 -3.27
N SER A 54 -2.11 0.48 -3.39
CA SER A 54 -2.76 -0.16 -2.25
C SER A 54 -2.59 -1.67 -2.29
N LEU A 55 -2.39 -2.28 -1.13
CA LEU A 55 -2.63 -3.69 -0.89
C LEU A 55 -3.94 -3.82 -0.10
N TYR A 56 -4.98 -4.25 -0.79
CA TYR A 56 -6.20 -4.71 -0.14
C TYR A 56 -5.92 -6.06 0.54
N CYS A 57 -6.27 -6.15 1.82
CA CYS A 57 -6.10 -7.31 2.67
C CYS A 57 -7.46 -7.73 3.22
N SER A 58 -7.79 -9.00 3.16
CA SER A 58 -8.93 -9.58 3.86
C SER A 58 -8.61 -10.95 4.42
N ASP A 59 -9.55 -11.53 5.16
CA ASP A 59 -9.42 -12.87 5.74
C ASP A 59 -9.26 -13.98 4.69
N SER A 60 -9.50 -13.69 3.41
CA SER A 60 -9.50 -14.69 2.34
C SER A 60 -8.52 -14.41 1.20
N LYS A 61 -8.10 -13.15 1.00
CA LYS A 61 -7.26 -12.79 -0.14
C LYS A 61 -6.47 -11.50 0.07
N PHE A 62 -5.49 -11.34 -0.81
CA PHE A 62 -4.83 -10.07 -1.07
C PHE A 62 -5.09 -9.63 -2.50
N SER A 63 -5.23 -8.33 -2.73
CA SER A 63 -5.24 -7.77 -4.07
C SER A 63 -4.41 -6.49 -4.09
N PHE A 64 -3.49 -6.37 -5.05
CA PHE A 64 -2.77 -5.13 -5.27
C PHE A 64 -3.52 -4.25 -6.25
N VAL A 65 -3.72 -2.98 -5.88
CA VAL A 65 -4.52 -2.02 -6.62
C VAL A 65 -3.70 -0.78 -6.94
N HIS A 66 -3.64 -0.43 -8.22
CA HIS A 66 -3.01 0.81 -8.70
C HIS A 66 -3.63 1.23 -10.04
N ASN A 67 -3.91 2.53 -10.22
CA ASN A 67 -4.42 3.11 -11.45
C ASN A 67 -5.63 2.35 -12.03
N ASN A 68 -6.63 2.10 -11.18
CA ASN A 68 -7.85 1.36 -11.51
C ASN A 68 -7.64 -0.10 -11.97
N LYS A 69 -6.47 -0.67 -11.72
CA LYS A 69 -6.18 -2.08 -12.00
C LYS A 69 -5.98 -2.81 -10.70
N SER A 70 -6.67 -3.93 -10.55
CA SER A 70 -6.53 -4.85 -9.44
C SER A 70 -5.87 -6.15 -9.91
N LYS A 71 -4.98 -6.70 -9.09
CA LYS A 71 -4.34 -7.99 -9.30
C LYS A 71 -4.42 -8.80 -8.02
N ASP A 72 -5.09 -9.94 -8.06
CA ASP A 72 -5.11 -10.87 -6.95
C ASP A 72 -3.72 -11.44 -6.68
N ILE A 73 -3.38 -11.56 -5.39
CA ILE A 73 -2.09 -12.02 -4.90
C ILE A 73 -2.32 -13.29 -4.07
N ALA A 74 -1.54 -14.31 -4.38
CA ALA A 74 -1.48 -15.52 -3.57
C ALA A 74 -0.50 -15.31 -2.40
N GLY A 75 -0.92 -15.68 -1.19
CA GLY A 75 -0.07 -15.64 -0.02
C GLY A 75 -0.85 -15.99 1.24
N PRO A 76 -0.16 -16.41 2.32
CA PRO A 76 -0.84 -16.64 3.58
C PRO A 76 -1.31 -15.31 4.18
N VAL A 77 -2.57 -15.27 4.57
CA VAL A 77 -3.11 -14.15 5.35
C VAL A 77 -2.35 -14.06 6.67
N SER A 78 -1.97 -12.84 7.04
CA SER A 78 -1.30 -12.54 8.31
C SER A 78 -1.99 -11.35 8.97
N PRO A 79 -2.05 -11.31 10.32
CA PRO A 79 -2.51 -10.13 11.07
C PRO A 79 -1.62 -8.88 10.88
N ARG A 80 -0.48 -9.01 10.18
CA ARG A 80 0.48 -7.94 9.99
C ARG A 80 1.01 -7.88 8.57
N ILE A 81 1.02 -6.66 8.03
CA ILE A 81 1.59 -6.35 6.71
C ILE A 81 2.85 -5.51 6.90
N GLY A 82 3.97 -6.00 6.37
CA GLY A 82 5.19 -5.23 6.26
C GLY A 82 5.21 -4.46 4.94
N VAL A 83 5.61 -3.19 4.97
CA VAL A 83 5.79 -2.36 3.79
C VAL A 83 7.23 -1.92 3.72
N TYR A 84 7.91 -2.24 2.62
CA TYR A 84 9.25 -1.77 2.30
C TYR A 84 9.16 -0.77 1.16
N LEU A 85 9.76 0.38 1.35
CA LEU A 85 9.89 1.41 0.33
C LEU A 85 11.36 1.78 0.16
N ASP A 86 11.88 1.62 -1.06
CA ASP A 86 13.11 2.24 -1.51
C ASP A 86 12.74 3.34 -2.52
N HIS A 87 12.68 4.60 -2.10
CA HIS A 87 12.21 5.68 -2.98
C HIS A 87 13.25 5.98 -4.06
N ALA A 88 14.53 6.06 -3.69
CA ALA A 88 15.64 6.26 -4.61
C ALA A 88 15.78 5.11 -5.64
N ALA A 89 15.64 3.87 -5.19
CA ALA A 89 15.66 2.71 -6.09
C ALA A 89 14.29 2.38 -6.69
N GLY A 90 13.24 3.17 -6.45
CA GLY A 90 11.93 2.95 -7.06
C GLY A 90 11.23 1.64 -6.70
N THR A 91 11.53 1.05 -5.55
CA THR A 91 10.95 -0.22 -5.11
C THR A 91 9.87 0.01 -4.05
N LEU A 92 8.69 -0.57 -4.24
CA LEU A 92 7.69 -0.75 -3.19
C LEU A 92 7.37 -2.24 -3.09
N ALA A 93 7.47 -2.79 -1.89
CA ALA A 93 7.19 -4.19 -1.63
C ALA A 93 6.34 -4.38 -0.37
N PHE A 94 5.42 -5.33 -0.46
CA PHE A 94 4.53 -5.72 0.62
C PHE A 94 4.83 -7.14 1.06
N TYR A 95 4.76 -7.38 2.36
CA TYR A 95 5.10 -8.65 2.99
C TYR A 95 3.98 -9.07 3.94
N SER A 96 3.70 -10.37 3.95
CA SER A 96 2.97 -11.03 5.04
C SER A 96 4.00 -11.32 6.14
N VAL A 97 3.73 -10.83 7.35
CA VAL A 97 4.66 -10.94 8.48
C VAL A 97 4.01 -11.74 9.59
N SER A 98 4.48 -12.98 9.82
CA SER A 98 4.10 -13.78 10.99
C SER A 98 5.36 -14.27 11.68
N ASP A 99 5.53 -15.58 11.90
CA ASP A 99 6.80 -16.16 12.36
C ASP A 99 7.93 -15.96 11.34
N ASN A 100 7.56 -15.83 10.05
CA ASN A 100 8.47 -15.55 8.95
C ASN A 100 7.91 -14.40 8.08
N MET A 101 8.80 -13.66 7.42
CA MET A 101 8.42 -12.68 6.40
C MET A 101 8.29 -13.34 5.02
N ARG A 102 7.17 -13.14 4.34
CA ARG A 102 6.93 -13.65 2.97
C ARG A 102 6.56 -12.50 2.05
N LEU A 103 7.28 -12.34 0.95
CA LEU A 103 6.96 -11.33 -0.07
C LEU A 103 5.60 -11.65 -0.69
N LEU A 104 4.68 -10.68 -0.63
CA LEU A 104 3.36 -10.74 -1.28
C LEU A 104 3.43 -10.12 -2.68
N HIS A 105 3.95 -8.89 -2.75
CA HIS A 105 4.02 -8.16 -4.00
C HIS A 105 5.19 -7.19 -3.99
N ARG A 106 5.78 -6.99 -5.17
CA ARG A 106 6.80 -5.96 -5.39
C ARG A 106 6.54 -5.30 -6.73
N ILE A 107 6.62 -3.98 -6.71
CA ILE A 107 6.70 -3.18 -7.93
C ILE A 107 8.04 -2.49 -8.02
N GLN A 108 8.36 -2.11 -9.25
CA GLN A 108 9.47 -1.25 -9.60
C GLN A 108 8.88 -0.08 -10.41
N THR A 109 9.03 1.14 -9.93
CA THR A 109 8.50 2.35 -10.58
C THR A 109 9.34 3.57 -10.24
N THR A 110 9.18 4.67 -10.96
CA THR A 110 9.83 5.95 -10.62
C THR A 110 8.87 6.77 -9.77
N PHE A 111 9.20 6.97 -8.50
CA PHE A 111 8.43 7.87 -7.64
C PHE A 111 8.82 9.32 -7.91
N THR A 112 7.83 10.16 -8.17
CA THR A 112 8.03 11.57 -8.58
C THR A 112 7.85 12.54 -7.43
N GLU A 113 7.23 12.09 -6.34
CA GLU A 113 6.92 12.90 -5.15
C GLU A 113 7.18 12.08 -3.88
N PRO A 114 7.29 12.75 -2.71
CA PRO A 114 7.19 12.11 -1.41
C PRO A 114 5.94 11.23 -1.29
N LEU A 115 6.10 10.05 -0.70
CA LEU A 115 5.00 9.14 -0.42
C LEU A 115 4.54 9.27 1.02
N TYR A 116 3.23 9.15 1.22
CA TYR A 116 2.56 9.17 2.51
C TYR A 116 1.90 7.81 2.69
N PRO A 117 2.28 7.04 3.72
CA PRO A 117 1.51 5.87 4.15
C PRO A 117 0.09 6.25 4.57
#